data_AF-A0A7V9HYV0-F1
#
_entry.id   AF-A0A7V9HYV0-F1
#
_cell.length_a   1.000
_cell.length_b   1.000
_cell.length_c   1.000
_cell.angle_alpha   90.00
_cell.angle_beta   90.00
_cell.angle_gamma   90.00
#
_symmetry.space_group_name_H-M   'P 1'
#
loop_
_entity.id
_entity.type
_entity.pdbx_description
1 polymer ?
#
loop_
_entity_poly.entity_id
_entity_poly.type
_entity_poly.pdbx_seq_one_letter_code
_entity_poly.pdbx_strand_id
1 'polypeptide(L)' 'MSSTHLKFEWQAGYLGLTVSPSQIERVKNYVLNQEEHHRRQTFQQEYLEMLELSAIEYAERYMW' A
#
# COMPACT_ATOMS: atom_id res chain seq x y z
N MET A 1 34.99 -9.33 37.47
CA MET A 1 33.84 -8.76 36.74
C MET A 1 34.12 -8.97 35.26
N SER A 2 33.49 -9.98 34.64
CA SER A 2 33.78 -10.33 33.24
C SER A 2 32.79 -9.61 32.33
N SER A 3 33.30 -8.69 31.53
CA SER A 3 32.56 -7.91 30.55
C SER A 3 32.28 -8.79 29.32
N THR A 4 31.11 -9.41 29.24
CA THR A 4 30.69 -10.15 28.04
C THR A 4 30.26 -9.16 26.95
N HIS A 5 31.20 -8.82 26.06
CA HIS A 5 30.89 -8.19 24.79
C HIS A 5 30.20 -9.24 23.89
N LEU A 6 28.87 -9.20 23.83
CA LEU A 6 28.11 -9.94 22.81
C LEU A 6 28.50 -9.40 21.43
N LYS A 7 29.06 -10.27 20.58
CA LYS A 7 29.34 -9.94 19.17
C LYS A 7 28.01 -9.79 18.43
N PHE A 8 27.89 -8.76 17.61
CA PHE A 8 26.72 -8.59 16.73
C PHE A 8 26.69 -9.73 15.70
N GLU A 9 25.53 -10.38 15.57
CA GLU A 9 25.25 -11.40 14.55
C GLU A 9 23.86 -11.16 13.95
N TRP A 10 23.71 -11.47 12.66
CA TRP A 10 22.40 -11.42 11.99
C TRP A 10 21.54 -12.60 12.40
N GLN A 11 20.23 -12.37 12.49
CA GLN A 11 19.27 -13.41 12.85
C GLN A 11 19.18 -14.46 11.73
N ALA A 12 19.18 -15.75 12.09
CA ALA A 12 19.14 -16.86 11.12
C ALA A 12 17.76 -17.08 10.46
N GLY A 13 16.75 -16.28 10.81
CA GLY A 13 15.36 -16.43 10.33
C GLY A 13 14.74 -15.11 9.87
N TYR A 14 13.56 -15.19 9.27
CA TYR A 14 12.81 -14.04 8.77
C TYR A 14 11.35 -14.05 9.25
N LEU A 15 10.72 -12.87 9.21
CA LEU A 15 9.31 -12.68 9.51
C LEU A 15 8.63 -11.97 8.33
N GLY A 16 7.52 -12.53 7.86
CA GLY A 16 6.62 -11.86 6.91
C GLY A 16 5.51 -11.16 7.67
N LEU A 17 5.33 -9.86 7.44
CA LEU A 17 4.23 -9.07 8.01
C LEU A 17 3.42 -8.43 6.89
N THR A 18 2.10 -8.49 7.03
CA THR A 18 1.20 -7.67 6.23
C THR A 18 1.23 -6.25 6.77
N VAL A 19 1.46 -5.29 5.89
CA VAL A 19 1.33 -3.87 6.21
C VAL A 19 -0.15 -3.47 6.17
N SER A 20 -0.56 -2.59 7.07
CA SER A 20 -1.92 -2.01 7.11
C SER A 20 -3.10 -2.97 7.38
N PRO A 21 -3.01 -3.94 8.32
CA PRO A 21 -4.15 -4.80 8.66
C PRO A 21 -5.37 -4.02 9.18
N SER A 22 -5.16 -2.85 9.79
CA SER A 22 -6.24 -1.95 10.21
C SER A 22 -7.07 -1.38 9.06
N GLN A 23 -6.58 -1.44 7.82
CA GLN A 23 -7.27 -0.90 6.64
C GLN A 23 -8.20 -1.92 5.96
N ILE A 24 -8.23 -3.18 6.41
CA ILE A 24 -9.01 -4.24 5.77
C ILE A 24 -10.48 -3.86 5.62
N GLU A 25 -11.13 -3.39 6.69
CA GLU A 25 -12.55 -3.02 6.63
C GLU A 25 -12.80 -1.81 5.73
N ARG A 26 -11.86 -0.87 5.66
CA ARG A 26 -11.95 0.27 4.75
C ARG A 26 -11.91 -0.18 3.29
N VAL A 27 -10.98 -1.07 2.95
CA VAL A 27 -10.84 -1.61 1.58
C VAL A 27 -12.04 -2.45 1.19
N LYS A 28 -12.56 -3.30 2.10
CA LYS A 28 -13.79 -4.06 1.86
C LYS A 28 -14.96 -3.15 1.53
N ASN A 29 -15.19 -2.12 2.35
CA ASN A 29 -16.29 -1.17 2.13
C ASN A 29 -16.11 -0.40 0.82
N TYR A 30 -14.88 0.00 0.48
CA TYR A 30 -14.59 0.64 -0.80
C TYR A 30 -14.98 -0.25 -2.00
N VAL A 31 -14.56 -1.52 -2.00
CA VAL A 31 -14.89 -2.47 -3.08
C VAL A 31 -16.40 -2.74 -3.15
N LEU A 32 -17.08 -2.91 -2.02
CA LEU A 32 -18.52 -3.17 -1.99
C LEU A 32 -19.37 -2.02 -2.56
N ASN A 33 -18.87 -0.78 -2.49
CA ASN A 33 -19.60 0.42 -2.94
C ASN A 33 -19.08 1.00 -4.26
N GLN A 34 -18.18 0.28 -4.96
CA GLN A 34 -17.53 0.75 -6.19
C GLN A 34 -18.52 1.15 -7.29
N GLU A 35 -19.62 0.42 -7.46
CA GLU A 35 -20.62 0.77 -8.49
C GLU A 35 -21.23 2.16 -8.25
N GLU A 36 -21.66 2.45 -7.02
CA GLU A 36 -22.23 3.76 -6.69
C GLU A 36 -21.18 4.88 -6.72
N HIS A 37 -19.95 4.57 -6.28
CA HIS A 37 -18.82 5.49 -6.38
C HIS A 37 -18.57 5.90 -7.84
N HIS A 38 -18.51 4.93 -8.75
CA HIS A 38 -18.26 5.17 -10.17
C HIS A 38 -19.42 5.81 -10.94
N ARG A 39 -20.58 6.01 -10.32
CA ARG A 39 -21.61 6.91 -10.88
C ARG A 39 -21.22 8.38 -10.84
N ARG A 40 -20.26 8.76 -9.98
CA ARG A 40 -19.82 10.14 -9.77
C ARG A 40 -18.38 10.39 -10.17
N GLN A 41 -17.55 9.36 -10.19
CA GLN A 41 -16.14 9.45 -10.53
C GLN A 41 -15.77 8.38 -11.56
N THR A 42 -15.17 8.78 -12.67
CA THR A 42 -14.76 7.81 -13.69
C THR A 42 -13.54 7.02 -13.23
N PHE A 43 -13.37 5.82 -13.77
CA PHE A 43 -12.17 5.01 -13.54
C PHE A 43 -10.88 5.78 -13.85
N GLN A 44 -10.84 6.54 -14.94
CA GLN A 44 -9.65 7.32 -15.32
C GLN A 44 -9.30 8.36 -14.25
N GLN A 45 -10.28 9.13 -13.77
CA GLN A 45 -10.06 10.12 -12.72
C GLN A 45 -9.51 9.47 -11.45
N GLU A 46 -10.16 8.40 -10.99
CA GLU A 46 -9.73 7.69 -9.77
C GLU A 46 -8.33 7.08 -9.94
N TYR A 47 -8.03 6.49 -11.10
CA TYR A 47 -6.72 5.91 -11.38
C TYR A 47 -5.60 6.95 -11.31
N LEU A 48 -5.81 8.14 -11.90
CA LEU A 48 -4.83 9.24 -11.83
C LEU A 48 -4.65 9.74 -10.38
N GLU A 49 -5.74 9.88 -9.62
CA GLU A 49 -5.69 10.25 -8.20
C GLU A 49 -4.89 9.23 -7.37
N MET A 50 -5.05 7.93 -7.64
CA MET A 50 -4.28 6.88 -6.95
C MET A 50 -2.78 6.97 -7.25
N LEU A 51 -2.39 7.32 -8.48
CA LEU A 51 -1.00 7.51 -8.87
C LEU A 51 -0.39 8.72 -8.14
N GLU A 52 -1.13 9.83 -8.08
CA GLU A 52 -0.72 11.05 -7.36
C GLU A 52 -0.55 10.80 -5.86
N LEU A 53 -1.52 10.15 -5.21
CA LEU A 53 -1.46 9.79 -3.79
C LEU A 53 -0.29 8.84 -3.47
N SER A 54 0.12 8.03 -4.44
CA SER A 54 1.24 7.10 -4.31
C SER A 54 2.58 7.71 -4.71
N ALA A 55 2.61 9.00 -5.09
CA ALA A 55 3.78 9.69 -5.63
C ALA A 55 4.43 8.94 -6.80
N ILE A 56 3.61 8.32 -7.65
CA ILE A 56 4.08 7.61 -8.85
C ILE A 56 4.02 8.58 -10.02
N GLU A 57 5.19 8.86 -10.61
CA GLU A 57 5.26 9.62 -11.86
C GLU A 57 4.67 8.80 -13.01
N TYR A 58 3.83 9.44 -13.82
CA TYR A 58 3.25 8.85 -15.01
C TYR A 58 3.29 9.84 -16.17
N ALA A 59 3.34 9.30 -17.40
CA ALA A 59 3.17 10.11 -18.59
C ALA A 59 1.84 9.74 -19.25
N GLU A 60 0.96 10.72 -19.30
CA GLU A 60 -0.42 10.60 -19.78
C GLU A 60 -0.53 9.91 -21.16
N ARG A 61 0.44 10.18 -22.04
CA ARG A 61 0.57 9.58 -23.39
C ARG A 61 0.69 8.05 -23.43
N TYR A 62 0.86 7.37 -22.30
CA TYR A 62 0.98 5.91 -22.20
C TYR A 62 -0.17 5.24 -21.41
N MET A 63 -1.19 6.00 -21.00
CA MET A 63 -2.23 5.52 -20.08
C MET A 63 -3.51 5.05 -20.79
N TRP A 64 -3.70 5.41 -22.07
CA TRP A 64 -4.85 5.03 -22.90
C TRP A 64 -4.52 5.07 -24.39
#